data_AF-A0A524MRN8-F1
#
_entry.id   AF-A0A524MRN8-F1
#
_cell.length_a   1.000
_cell.length_b   1.000
_cell.length_c   1.000
_cell.angle_alpha   90.00
_cell.angle_beta   90.00
_cell.angle_gamma   90.00
#
_symmetry.space_group_name_H-M   'P 1'
#
loop_
_entity.id
_entity.type
_entity.pdbx_description
1 polymer ?
#
loop_
_entity_poly.entity_id
_entity_poly.type
_entity_poly.pdbx_seq_one_letter_code
_entity_poly.pdbx_strand_id
1 'polypeptide(L)' 'MVEKTLNFIVNGGKATGGPPIGPALGPMGVNIMAIVNEINKQTAEYGGLPVPVDVTIDTDT' A
#
# COMPACT_ATOMS: atom_id res chain seq x y z
N MET A 1 10.81 13.81 13.48
CA MET A 1 10.72 13.67 12.01
C MET A 1 11.15 12.26 11.62
N VAL A 2 10.33 11.25 11.93
CA VAL A 2 10.56 9.88 11.44
C VAL A 2 9.57 9.63 10.31
N GLU A 3 9.97 10.01 9.10
CA GLU A 3 9.29 9.61 7.86
C GLU A 3 9.69 8.17 7.57
N LYS A 4 8.76 7.23 7.70
CA LYS A 4 9.02 5.83 7.36
C LYS A 4 8.38 5.53 6.02
N THR A 5 9.22 5.50 4.99
CA THR A 5 8.83 5.08 3.64
C THR A 5 8.90 3.56 3.54
N LEU A 6 7.82 2.94 3.10
CA LEU A 6 7.71 1.51 2.86
C LEU A 6 7.32 1.26 1.42
N ASN A 7 8.10 0.43 0.74
CA ASN A 7 7.87 0.07 -0.66
C ASN A 7 7.12 -1.26 -0.73
N PHE A 8 6.03 -1.30 -1.48
CA PHE A 8 5.18 -2.48 -1.65
C PHE A 8 5.00 -2.82 -3.11
N ILE A 9 4.87 -4.10 -3.41
CA ILE A 9 4.51 -4.57 -4.75
C ILE A 9 3.10 -5.13 -4.69
N VAL A 10 2.21 -4.56 -5.49
CA VAL A 10 0.79 -4.93 -5.56
C VAL A 10 0.40 -5.18 -7.00
N ASN A 11 -0.53 -6.10 -7.23
CA ASN A 11 -1.04 -6.34 -8.58
C ASN A 11 -2.13 -5.30 -8.89
N GLY A 12 -1.98 -4.57 -9.99
CA GLY A 12 -2.94 -3.58 -10.44
C GLY A 12 -4.32 -4.19 -10.64
N GLY A 13 -5.35 -3.52 -10.12
CA GLY A 13 -6.75 -3.98 -10.15
C GLY A 13 -7.06 -5.22 -9.30
N LYS A 14 -6.06 -5.87 -8.69
CA LYS A 14 -6.19 -7.01 -7.77
C LYS A 14 -5.22 -6.92 -6.59
N ALA A 15 -4.93 -5.71 -6.11
CA ALA A 15 -4.16 -5.50 -4.92
C ALA A 15 -4.94 -6.07 -3.74
N THR A 16 -4.25 -6.78 -2.85
CA THR A 16 -4.85 -7.35 -1.63
C THR A 16 -4.10 -6.80 -0.41
N GLY A 17 -4.82 -6.58 0.68
CA GLY A 17 -4.23 -6.18 1.96
C GLY A 17 -3.43 -7.28 2.66
N GLY A 18 -3.11 -8.37 1.95
CA GLY A 18 -2.38 -9.51 2.46
C GLY A 18 -0.87 -9.25 2.59
N PRO A 19 -0.08 -10.27 2.97
CA PRO A 19 1.38 -10.18 2.97
C PRO A 19 1.82 -9.83 1.53
N PRO A 20 2.41 -8.65 1.25
CA PRO A 20 3.48 -7.96 1.96
C PRO A 20 3.11 -6.63 2.67
N ILE A 21 1.90 -6.09 2.41
CA ILE A 21 1.49 -4.79 2.94
C ILE A 21 1.04 -4.89 4.40
N GLY A 22 0.21 -5.90 4.71
CA GLY A 22 -0.37 -6.09 6.04
C GLY A 22 0.65 -6.14 7.18
N PRO A 23 1.73 -6.94 7.10
CA PRO A 23 2.73 -7.05 8.18
C PRO A 23 3.59 -5.79 8.36
N ALA A 24 3.86 -5.05 7.29
CA ALA A 24 4.73 -3.88 7.32
C ALA A 24 4.00 -2.60 7.76
N LEU A 25 2.72 -2.48 7.39
CA LEU A 25 1.85 -1.36 7.72
C LEU A 25 1.03 -1.56 9.00
N GLY A 26 0.79 -2.81 9.40
CA GLY A 26 0.08 -3.17 10.64
C GLY A 26 0.61 -2.49 11.90
N PRO A 27 1.94 -2.47 12.17
CA PRO A 27 2.46 -1.81 13.37
C PRO A 27 2.42 -0.27 13.31
N MET A 28 2.07 0.32 12.17
CA MET A 28 2.01 1.78 12.01
C MET A 28 0.59 2.35 12.11
N GLY A 29 -0.42 1.50 12.33
CA GLY A 29 -1.81 1.96 12.49
C GLY A 29 -2.45 2.53 11.22
N VAL A 30 -1.86 2.30 10.04
CA VAL A 30 -2.42 2.80 8.78
C VAL A 30 -3.45 1.83 8.19
N ASN A 31 -4.40 2.40 7.44
CA ASN A 31 -5.54 1.65 6.94
C ASN A 31 -5.17 0.95 5.61
N ILE A 32 -4.63 -0.27 5.72
CA ILE A 32 -4.17 -1.10 4.60
C ILE A 32 -5.25 -1.27 3.52
N MET A 33 -6.50 -1.51 3.93
CA MET A 33 -7.60 -1.67 2.98
C MET A 33 -7.88 -0.40 2.21
N ALA A 34 -7.78 0.78 2.82
CA ALA A 34 -7.97 2.06 2.13
C ALA A 34 -6.89 2.29 1.06
N ILE A 35 -5.63 2.01 1.40
CA ILE A 35 -4.49 2.12 0.46
C ILE A 35 -4.67 1.17 -0.72
N VAL A 36 -4.98 -0.10 -0.45
CA VAL A 36 -5.20 -1.13 -1.47
C VAL A 36 -6.38 -0.79 -2.38
N ASN A 37 -7.46 -0.22 -1.82
CA ASN A 37 -8.64 0.16 -2.61
C ASN A 37 -8.35 1.36 -3.50
N GLU A 38 -7.61 2.35 -3.00
CA GLU A 38 -7.20 3.53 -3.77
C GLU A 38 -6.22 3.14 -4.90
N ILE A 39 -5.26 2.26 -4.59
CA ILE A 39 -4.39 1.64 -5.58
C ILE A 39 -5.24 0.91 -6.61
N ASN A 40 -6.15 0.03 -6.22
CA ASN A 40 -6.98 -0.73 -7.16
C ASN A 40 -7.84 0.18 -8.05
N LYS A 41 -8.27 1.33 -7.54
CA LYS A 41 -9.01 2.32 -8.29
C LYS A 41 -8.14 3.02 -9.34
N GLN A 42 -6.92 3.43 -8.98
CA GLN A 42 -5.98 4.07 -9.92
C GLN A 42 -5.31 3.06 -10.86
N THR A 43 -5.12 1.84 -10.40
CA THR A 43 -4.52 0.73 -11.15
C THR A 43 -5.57 -0.16 -11.81
N ALA A 44 -6.84 0.26 -11.81
CA ALA A 44 -7.92 -0.44 -12.51
C ALA A 44 -7.62 -0.59 -14.00
N GLU A 45 -6.96 0.42 -14.58
CA GLU A 45 -6.49 0.43 -15.98
C GLU A 45 -5.27 -0.46 -16.19
N TYR A 46 -4.50 -0.74 -15.13
CA TYR A 46 -3.32 -1.60 -15.11
C TYR A 46 -3.63 -3.00 -14.56
N GLY A 47 -4.90 -3.43 -14.71
CA GLY A 47 -5.43 -4.69 -14.23
C GLY A 47 -4.55 -5.89 -14.62
N GLY A 48 -3.83 -6.45 -13.65
CA GLY A 48 -2.96 -7.62 -13.81
C GLY A 48 -1.46 -7.33 -13.89
N LEU A 49 -1.03 -6.06 -13.81
CA LEU A 49 0.40 -5.70 -13.79
C LEU A 49 0.92 -5.47 -12.37
N PRO A 50 2.16 -5.87 -12.02
CA PRO A 50 2.76 -5.52 -10.74
C PRO A 50 3.10 -4.03 -10.70
N VAL A 51 2.45 -3.30 -9.81
CA VAL A 51 2.65 -1.86 -9.57
C VAL A 51 3.42 -1.68 -8.25
N PRO A 52 4.60 -1.04 -8.26
CA PRO A 52 5.27 -0.64 -7.05
C PRO A 52 4.55 0.56 -6.43
N VAL A 53 4.33 0.52 -5.11
CA VAL A 53 3.68 1.58 -4.34
C VAL A 53 4.53 1.94 -3.14
N ASP A 54 4.81 3.23 -3.02
CA ASP A 54 5.57 3.79 -1.91
C ASP A 54 4.61 4.45 -0.92
N VAL A 55 4.59 3.95 0.31
CA VAL A 55 3.78 4.50 1.40
C VAL A 55 4.72 5.20 2.36
N THR A 56 4.67 6.52 2.39
CA THR A 56 5.38 7.33 3.38
C THR A 56 4.44 7.60 4.55
N ILE A 57 4.83 7.14 5.74
CA ILE A 57 4.09 7.37 6.98
C ILE A 57 4.85 8.39 7.80
N ASP A 58 4.16 9.48 8.12
CA ASP A 58 4.62 10.44 9.12
C ASP A 58 4.20 9.91 10.50
N THR A 59 5.19 9.65 11.36
CA THR A 59 4.97 9.12 12.72
C THR A 59 5.10 10.19 13.81
N ASP A 60 5.13 11.48 13.46
CA ASP A 60 5.31 12.60 14.41
C ASP A 60 4.00 13.18 15.02
N THR A 61 2.93 12.39 15.16
CA THR A 61 1.76 12.80 15.97
C THR A 61 1.33 11.73 16.96
#